data_AF-A0A1N6CXY8-F1
#
_entry.id   AF-A0A1N6CXY8-F1
#
_cell.length_a   1.000
_cell.length_b   1.000
_cell.length_c   1.000
_cell.angle_alpha   90.00
_cell.angle_beta   90.00
_cell.angle_gamma   90.00
#
_symmetry.space_group_name_H-M   'P 1'
#
loop_
_entity.id
_entity.type
_entity.pdbx_description
1 polymer ?
#
loop_
_entity_poly.entity_id
_entity_poly.type
_entity_poly.pdbx_seq_one_letter_code
_entity_poly.pdbx_strand_id
1 'polypeptide(L)'
;MTIRFMKLALAGLATAGLPLTAISAHQSGYGSHEKILTQPIANVENNYWFDYLTDIREAEHELKKDLARATDEEDRREAHEEYRAEIADANKDYRKEMRERGYRVGRVTVGD
;
A
#
# COMPACT_ATOMS: atom_id res chain seq x y z
N MET A 1 1.22 16.93 17.88
CA MET A 1 -0.15 16.57 18.32
C MET A 1 -0.38 15.15 17.85
N THR A 2 -0.50 14.16 18.74
CA THR A 2 -0.50 12.74 18.35
C THR A 2 -1.88 12.34 17.84
N ILE A 3 -2.09 12.34 16.53
CA ILE A 3 -3.34 11.86 15.94
C ILE A 3 -3.21 10.34 15.76
N ARG A 4 -3.95 9.60 16.56
CA ARG A 4 -4.12 8.15 16.42
C ARG A 4 -4.98 7.89 15.21
N PHE A 5 -4.42 7.27 14.17
CA PHE A 5 -5.22 6.77 13.05
C PHE A 5 -6.03 5.54 13.49
N MET A 6 -7.32 5.64 13.19
CA MET A 6 -8.37 4.75 13.64
C MET A 6 -8.44 3.59 12.65
N LYS A 7 -8.12 2.36 13.11
CA LYS A 7 -8.36 1.14 12.33
C LYS A 7 -9.87 0.93 12.18
N LEU A 8 -10.44 1.44 11.09
CA LEU A 8 -11.81 1.13 10.73
C LEU A 8 -11.81 -0.20 9.98
N ALA A 9 -12.01 -1.29 10.72
CA ALA A 9 -12.29 -2.60 10.13
C ALA A 9 -13.66 -2.53 9.44
N LEU A 10 -13.69 -2.35 8.11
CA LEU A 10 -14.91 -2.44 7.33
C LEU A 10 -15.08 -3.86 6.80
N ALA A 11 -16.11 -4.53 7.31
CA ALA A 11 -16.55 -5.84 6.88
C ALA A 11 -17.05 -5.81 5.43
N GLY A 12 -16.81 -6.93 4.73
CA GLY A 12 -16.87 -7.11 3.28
C GLY A 12 -18.09 -6.58 2.53
N LEU A 13 -17.86 -6.24 1.26
CA LEU A 13 -18.89 -6.13 0.23
C LEU A 13 -18.36 -6.61 -1.14
N ALA A 14 -19.26 -7.20 -1.92
CA ALA A 14 -19.00 -8.06 -3.07
C ALA A 14 -18.28 -7.40 -4.26
N THR A 15 -17.54 -8.26 -4.98
CA THR A 15 -16.68 -8.00 -6.13
C THR A 15 -17.44 -7.50 -7.37
N ALA A 16 -17.02 -6.35 -7.90
CA ALA A 16 -17.22 -5.96 -9.29
C ALA A 16 -15.83 -5.74 -9.93
N GLY A 17 -15.47 -6.60 -10.88
CA GLY A 17 -14.17 -6.58 -11.55
C GLY A 17 -13.98 -5.31 -12.39
N LEU A 18 -12.99 -4.51 -12.03
CA LEU A 18 -12.46 -3.42 -12.84
C LEU A 18 -11.03 -3.78 -13.28
N PRO A 19 -10.63 -3.49 -14.53
CA PRO A 19 -9.26 -3.71 -14.99
C PRO A 19 -8.31 -2.78 -14.24
N LEU A 20 -7.50 -3.35 -13.33
CA LEU A 20 -6.41 -2.69 -12.61
C LEU A 20 -5.26 -2.33 -13.58
N THR A 21 -5.41 -1.25 -14.36
CA THR A 21 -4.31 -0.70 -15.16
C THR A 21 -4.17 0.79 -14.93
N ALA A 22 -3.78 1.16 -13.71
CA ALA A 22 -3.16 2.44 -13.42
C ALA A 22 -2.37 2.30 -12.12
N ILE A 23 -1.23 1.61 -12.18
CA ILE A 23 -0.24 1.68 -11.09
C ILE A 23 0.47 3.00 -11.28
N SER A 24 0.18 3.93 -10.39
CA SER A 24 0.67 5.30 -10.40
C SER A 24 2.20 5.34 -10.53
N ALA A 25 2.71 6.09 -11.50
CA ALA A 25 4.13 6.27 -11.73
C ALA A 25 4.72 7.15 -10.61
N HIS A 26 5.28 6.51 -9.59
CA HIS A 26 5.78 7.18 -8.39
C HIS A 26 7.01 8.07 -8.69
N GLN A 27 6.87 9.40 -8.56
CA GLN A 27 7.99 10.35 -8.65
C GLN A 27 8.84 10.31 -7.37
N SER A 28 10.12 9.97 -7.51
CA SER A 28 11.11 9.94 -6.42
C SER A 28 11.54 11.35 -6.02
N GLY A 29 10.92 11.91 -4.97
CA GLY A 29 11.35 13.18 -4.34
C GLY A 29 11.68 13.09 -2.85
N TYR A 30 11.21 12.05 -2.13
CA TYR A 30 11.36 11.93 -0.68
C TYR A 30 11.75 10.49 -0.27
N GLY A 31 13.05 10.14 -0.32
CA GLY A 31 13.59 8.85 0.15
C GLY A 31 13.08 7.59 -0.58
N SER A 32 13.73 6.44 -0.32
CA SER A 32 13.20 5.15 -0.79
C SER A 32 12.07 4.70 0.13
N HIS A 33 10.86 4.51 -0.42
CA HIS A 33 9.75 3.86 0.26
C HIS A 33 9.70 2.38 -0.11
N GLU A 34 9.05 1.54 0.69
CA GLU A 34 8.86 0.15 0.31
C GLU A 34 8.02 0.11 -0.97
N LYS A 35 8.47 -0.66 -1.96
CA LYS A 35 7.85 -0.65 -3.28
C LYS A 35 6.43 -1.21 -3.20
N ILE A 36 5.48 -0.52 -3.84
CA ILE A 36 4.12 -1.04 -4.04
C ILE A 36 4.19 -2.30 -4.91
N LEU A 37 3.59 -3.38 -4.45
CA LEU A 37 3.49 -4.63 -5.19
C LEU A 37 2.54 -4.42 -6.37
N THR A 38 3.03 -4.79 -7.55
CA THR A 38 2.28 -4.63 -8.81
C THR A 38 1.58 -5.90 -9.25
N GLN A 39 1.84 -7.00 -8.54
CA GLN A 39 1.27 -8.33 -8.78
C GLN A 39 1.04 -9.02 -7.43
N PRO A 40 0.00 -9.87 -7.32
CA PRO A 40 -0.25 -10.62 -6.11
C PRO A 40 0.85 -11.66 -5.85
N ILE A 41 1.11 -11.92 -4.57
CA ILE A 41 2.04 -12.98 -4.16
C ILE A 41 1.51 -14.33 -4.68
N ALA A 42 2.40 -15.10 -5.30
CA ALA A 42 2.10 -16.39 -5.91
C ALA A 42 1.02 -16.35 -7.02
N ASN A 43 0.78 -15.17 -7.62
CA ASN A 43 -0.28 -14.94 -8.61
C ASN A 43 -1.70 -15.27 -8.08
N VAL A 44 -1.94 -15.15 -6.77
CA VAL A 44 -3.23 -15.45 -6.13
C VAL A 44 -3.97 -14.17 -5.77
N GLU A 45 -5.06 -13.88 -6.49
CA GLU A 45 -5.99 -12.79 -6.19
C GLU A 45 -7.00 -13.25 -5.13
N ASN A 46 -6.66 -13.08 -3.85
CA ASN A 46 -7.54 -13.36 -2.72
C ASN A 46 -7.96 -12.06 -2.01
N ASN A 47 -8.81 -12.17 -0.98
CA ASN A 47 -9.27 -11.01 -0.23
C ASN A 47 -8.10 -10.13 0.28
N TYR A 48 -6.99 -10.73 0.74
CA TYR A 48 -5.83 -9.96 1.22
C TYR A 48 -5.14 -9.14 0.13
N TRP A 49 -5.16 -9.61 -1.12
CA TRP A 49 -4.68 -8.82 -2.25
C TRP A 49 -5.59 -7.62 -2.52
N PHE A 50 -6.91 -7.81 -2.44
CA PHE A 50 -7.86 -6.71 -2.63
C PHE A 50 -7.87 -5.73 -1.45
N ASP A 51 -7.67 -6.20 -0.23
CA ASP A 51 -7.48 -5.39 0.97
C ASP A 51 -6.22 -4.53 0.81
N TYR A 52 -5.09 -5.15 0.46
CA TYR A 52 -3.84 -4.43 0.14
C TYR A 52 -4.05 -3.33 -0.91
N LEU A 53 -4.72 -3.65 -2.02
CA LEU A 53 -5.02 -2.66 -3.07
C LEU A 53 -5.97 -1.54 -2.62
N THR A 54 -6.77 -1.78 -1.58
CA THR A 54 -7.64 -0.77 -0.98
C THR A 54 -6.82 0.14 -0.08
N ASP A 55 -5.96 -0.42 0.78
CA ASP A 55 -5.06 0.32 1.66
C ASP A 55 -4.16 1.27 0.87
N ILE A 56 -3.60 0.81 -0.26
CA ILE A 56 -2.78 1.64 -1.16
C ILE A 56 -3.57 2.83 -1.68
N ARG A 57 -4.82 2.63 -2.13
CA ARG A 57 -5.66 3.70 -2.67
C ARG A 57 -6.08 4.69 -1.59
N GLU A 58 -6.32 4.22 -0.38
CA GLU A 58 -6.64 5.07 0.77
C GLU A 58 -5.44 5.94 1.15
N ALA A 59 -4.24 5.35 1.22
CA ALA A 59 -3.00 6.11 1.47
C ALA A 59 -2.75 7.17 0.38
N GLU A 60 -2.96 6.84 -0.91
CA GLU A 60 -2.86 7.82 -2.01
C GLU A 60 -3.91 8.93 -1.91
N HIS A 61 -5.13 8.59 -1.48
CA HIS A 61 -6.21 9.55 -1.30
C HIS A 61 -5.92 10.53 -0.16
N GLU A 62 -5.45 10.04 0.98
CA GLU A 62 -5.09 10.88 2.13
C GLU A 62 -3.87 11.74 1.82
N LEU A 63 -2.82 11.19 1.19
CA LEU A 63 -1.68 12.01 0.74
C LEU A 63 -2.13 13.18 -0.14
N LYS A 64 -3.05 12.94 -1.09
CA LYS A 64 -3.59 14.01 -1.93
C LYS A 64 -4.34 15.07 -1.11
N LYS A 65 -5.11 14.65 -0.09
CA LYS A 65 -5.84 15.56 0.80
C LYS A 65 -4.90 16.36 1.69
N ASP A 66 -3.85 15.74 2.21
CA ASP A 66 -2.90 16.39 3.11
C ASP A 66 -2.01 17.36 2.36
N LEU A 67 -1.53 16.99 1.17
CA LEU A 67 -0.81 17.92 0.29
C LEU A 67 -1.67 19.10 -0.16
N ALA A 68 -2.99 18.92 -0.30
CA ALA A 68 -3.90 20.03 -0.61
C ALA A 68 -4.12 20.98 0.56
N ARG A 69 -3.85 20.54 1.80
CA ARG A 69 -3.95 21.35 3.03
C ARG A 69 -2.62 21.88 3.53
N ALA A 70 -1.51 21.29 3.09
CA ALA A 70 -0.16 21.66 3.48
C ALA A 70 0.14 23.13 3.16
N THR A 71 0.67 23.84 4.15
CA THR A 71 0.94 25.27 4.07
C THR A 71 2.41 25.60 3.91
N ASP A 72 3.29 24.69 4.35
CA ASP A 72 4.74 24.82 4.22
C ASP A 72 5.42 23.52 3.76
N GLU A 73 6.75 23.54 3.69
CA GLU A 73 7.55 22.39 3.28
C GLU A 73 7.59 21.29 4.33
N GLU A 74 7.46 21.64 5.62
CA GLU A 74 7.44 20.68 6.72
C GLU A 74 6.16 19.84 6.66
N ASP A 75 5.00 20.47 6.47
CA ASP A 75 3.71 19.80 6.25
C ASP A 75 3.77 18.80 5.09
N ARG A 76 4.40 19.20 3.98
CA ARG A 76 4.53 18.33 2.78
C ARG A 76 5.45 17.14 3.06
N ARG A 77 6.56 17.38 3.75
CA ARG A 77 7.50 16.32 4.14
C ARG A 77 6.83 15.31 5.07
N GLU A 78 6.07 15.79 6.05
CA GLU A 78 5.33 14.96 7.00
C GLU A 78 4.26 14.13 6.29
N ALA A 79 3.43 14.72 5.42
CA ALA A 79 2.44 13.99 4.63
C ALA A 79 3.08 12.89 3.77
N HIS A 80 4.23 13.19 3.15
CA HIS A 80 4.99 12.18 2.41
C HIS A 80 5.60 11.12 3.35
N GLU A 81 6.00 11.45 4.57
CA GLU A 81 6.52 10.48 5.56
C GLU A 81 5.44 9.51 6.03
N GLU A 82 4.26 10.03 6.34
CA GLU A 82 3.10 9.24 6.72
C GLU A 82 2.69 8.30 5.59
N TYR A 83 2.57 8.80 4.36
CA TYR A 83 2.31 7.96 3.19
C TYR A 83 3.30 6.80 3.07
N ARG A 84 4.61 7.05 3.25
CA ARG A 84 5.62 5.98 3.18
C ARG A 84 5.46 4.94 4.29
N ALA A 85 5.09 5.37 5.50
CA ALA A 85 4.83 4.46 6.62
C ALA A 85 3.61 3.57 6.32
N GLU A 86 2.54 4.14 5.78
CA GLU A 86 1.34 3.39 5.40
C GLU A 86 1.62 2.35 4.29
N ILE A 87 2.43 2.69 3.28
CA ILE A 87 2.86 1.70 2.27
C ILE A 87 3.64 0.54 2.90
N ALA A 88 4.52 0.84 3.87
CA ALA A 88 5.32 -0.18 4.54
C ALA A 88 4.46 -1.10 5.41
N ASP A 89 3.48 -0.54 6.14
CA ASP A 89 2.57 -1.33 6.96
C ASP A 89 1.62 -2.19 6.10
N ALA A 90 1.05 -1.64 5.02
CA ALA A 90 0.23 -2.41 4.08
C ALA A 90 1.01 -3.57 3.44
N ASN A 91 2.26 -3.34 3.01
CA ASN A 91 3.14 -4.38 2.50
C ASN A 91 3.42 -5.47 3.53
N LYS A 92 3.76 -5.07 4.76
CA LYS A 92 4.07 -5.97 5.86
C LYS A 92 2.87 -6.84 6.23
N ASP A 93 1.69 -6.26 6.33
CA ASP A 93 0.46 -6.97 6.69
C ASP A 93 0.04 -7.93 5.58
N TYR A 94 0.01 -7.50 4.32
CA TYR A 94 -0.27 -8.40 3.19
C TYR A 94 0.71 -9.58 3.13
N ARG A 95 2.01 -9.31 3.27
CA ARG A 95 3.05 -10.37 3.27
C ARG A 95 2.93 -11.30 4.47
N LYS A 96 2.49 -10.81 5.63
CA LYS A 96 2.22 -11.62 6.81
C LYS A 96 1.04 -12.56 6.56
N GLU A 97 -0.10 -12.03 6.11
CA GLU A 97 -1.30 -12.82 5.84
C GLU A 97 -1.02 -13.90 4.77
N MET A 98 -0.29 -13.56 3.71
CA MET A 98 0.09 -14.53 2.67
C MET A 98 1.01 -15.63 3.21
N ARG A 99 2.01 -15.26 4.04
CA ARG A 99 2.94 -16.22 4.66
C ARG A 99 2.23 -17.18 5.60
N GLU A 100 1.32 -16.69 6.45
CA GLU A 100 0.56 -17.51 7.40
C GLU A 100 -0.34 -18.54 6.70
N ARG A 101 -0.72 -18.28 5.45
CA ARG A 101 -1.51 -19.18 4.60
C ARG A 101 -0.68 -20.08 3.68
N GLY A 102 0.65 -20.06 3.82
CA GLY A 102 1.56 -20.92 3.06
C GLY A 102 1.95 -20.37 1.68
N TYR A 103 1.47 -19.19 1.29
CA TYR A 103 1.91 -18.52 0.07
C TYR A 103 3.27 -17.86 0.32
N ARG A 104 4.35 -18.47 -0.16
CA ARG A 104 5.71 -17.91 -0.04
C ARG A 104 6.08 -17.16 -1.31
N VAL A 105 6.77 -16.02 -1.14
CA VAL A 105 7.49 -15.38 -2.24
C VAL A 105 8.66 -16.30 -2.61
N GLY A 106 8.52 -17.06 -3.70
CA GLY A 106 9.60 -17.89 -4.22
C GLY A 106 10.75 -16.99 -4.66
N ARG A 107 11.96 -17.23 -4.16
CA ARG A 107 13.18 -16.69 -4.77
C ARG A 107 13.54 -17.64 -5.91
N VAL A 108 13.33 -17.21 -7.15
CA VAL A 108 13.87 -17.92 -8.31
C VAL A 108 15.33 -17.50 -8.46
N THR A 109 16.26 -18.41 -8.19
CA THR A 109 17.65 -18.30 -8.64
C THR A 109 17.78 -19.08 -9.93
N VAL A 110 18.06 -18.40 -11.03
CA VAL A 110 18.50 -19.07 -12.28
C VAL A 110 19.95 -19.49 -12.03
N GLY A 111 20.22 -20.79 -12.04
CA GLY A 111 21.59 -21.30 -12.05
C GLY A 111 22.12 -21.27 -13.48
N ASP A 112 23.35 -20.80 -13.65
CA ASP A 112 24.07 -20.78 -14.94
C ASP A 112 24.31 -22.20 -15.50
#